data_AF-A0A927Z973-F1
#
_entry.id   AF-A0A927Z973-F1
#
_cell.length_a   1.000
_cell.length_b   1.000
_cell.length_c   1.000
_cell.angle_alpha   90.00
_cell.angle_beta   90.00
_cell.angle_gamma   90.00
#
_symmetry.space_group_name_H-M   'P 1'
#
loop_
_entity.id
_entity.type
_entity.pdbx_description
1 polymer ?
#
loop_
_entity_poly.entity_id
_entity_poly.type
_entity_poly.pdbx_seq_one_letter_code
_entity_poly.pdbx_strand_id
1 'polypeptide(L)'
;MKKYKIAAMLMIIHGGFMELGGVFAMIPALLIGTDKYDISQYFEFKLPYFQDNLYMMMVMGAIYGVFRLIGAIGLLKNRMWGLVLSVINCVITIALMMFLLPAGIMDGIFAGSALILILMQYYGDKKVVE
;
A
#
# COMPACT_ATOMS: atom_id res chain seq x y z
N MET A 1 -4.69 -23.27 3.23
CA MET A 1 -3.90 -22.23 3.92
C MET A 1 -2.64 -21.76 3.17
N LYS A 2 -2.07 -22.53 2.23
CA LYS A 2 -0.80 -22.15 1.55
C LYS A 2 -0.95 -21.22 0.33
N LYS A 3 -2.09 -21.23 -0.39
CA LYS A 3 -2.24 -20.49 -1.67
C LYS A 3 -1.92 -18.98 -1.47
N TYR A 4 -2.68 -18.23 -0.67
CA TYR A 4 -2.51 -16.76 -0.54
C TYR A 4 -1.39 -16.23 0.36
N LYS A 5 -0.52 -17.09 0.90
CA LYS A 5 0.43 -16.68 1.94
C LYS A 5 1.46 -15.65 1.46
N ILE A 6 1.97 -15.82 0.24
CA ILE A 6 3.00 -14.94 -0.34
C ILE A 6 2.40 -13.57 -0.67
N ALA A 7 1.23 -13.55 -1.32
CA ALA A 7 0.51 -12.31 -1.62
C ALA A 7 0.17 -11.53 -0.35
N ALA A 8 -0.34 -12.21 0.68
CA ALA A 8 -0.66 -11.58 1.95
C ALA A 8 0.60 -11.05 2.67
N MET A 9 1.73 -11.77 2.61
CA MET A 9 2.98 -11.30 3.20
C MET A 9 3.51 -10.04 2.49
N LEU A 10 3.45 -9.98 1.16
CA LEU A 10 3.78 -8.77 0.40
C LEU A 10 2.89 -7.59 0.80
N MET A 11 1.58 -7.81 0.94
CA MET A 11 0.65 -6.77 1.39
C MET A 11 0.94 -6.31 2.82
N ILE A 12 1.38 -7.20 3.72
CA ILE A 12 1.77 -6.83 5.08
C ILE A 12 3.05 -6.00 5.07
N ILE A 13 4.03 -6.36 4.24
CA ILE A 13 5.27 -5.57 4.10
C ILE A 13 4.92 -4.18 3.54
N HIS A 14 4.13 -4.13 2.47
CA HIS A 14 3.76 -2.87 1.84
C HIS A 14 2.91 -1.98 2.78
N GLY A 15 1.78 -2.48 3.28
CA GLY A 15 0.88 -1.67 4.10
C GLY A 15 1.32 -1.49 5.56
N GLY A 16 1.96 -2.49 6.14
CA GLY A 16 2.43 -2.45 7.52
C GLY A 16 3.78 -1.77 7.67
N PHE A 17 4.78 -2.20 6.90
CA PHE A 17 6.15 -1.69 7.06
C PHE A 17 6.37 -0.37 6.31
N MET A 18 5.88 -0.24 5.07
CA MET A 18 6.12 0.96 4.28
C MET A 18 5.11 2.07 4.59
N GLU A 19 3.81 1.80 4.48
CA GLU A 19 2.78 2.82 4.70
C GLU A 19 2.68 3.19 6.18
N LEU A 20 2.35 2.24 7.06
CA LEU A 20 2.21 2.52 8.49
C LEU A 20 3.55 2.79 9.18
N GLY A 21 4.61 2.05 8.84
CA GLY A 21 5.94 2.31 9.40
C GLY A 21 6.47 3.70 9.07
N GLY A 22 6.22 4.20 7.85
CA GLY A 22 6.54 5.58 7.47
C GLY A 22 5.79 6.60 8.34
N VAL A 23 4.50 6.40 8.55
CA VAL A 23 3.68 7.26 9.43
C VAL A 23 4.21 7.25 10.87
N PHE A 24 4.48 6.06 11.43
CA PHE A 24 5.02 5.94 12.80
C PHE A 24 6.40 6.57 12.95
N ALA A 25 7.27 6.46 11.94
CA ALA A 25 8.60 7.08 11.97
C ALA A 25 8.55 8.61 11.96
N MET A 26 7.46 9.20 11.47
CA MET A 26 7.26 10.65 11.43
C MET A 26 6.62 11.22 12.72
N ILE A 27 6.01 10.39 13.57
CA ILE A 27 5.46 10.82 14.87
C ILE A 27 6.54 11.41 15.81
N PRO A 28 7.74 10.80 15.97
CA PRO A 28 8.82 11.41 16.74
C PRO A 28 9.27 12.76 16.18
N ALA A 29 9.32 12.92 14.86
CA ALA A 29 9.68 14.19 14.22
C ALA A 29 8.65 15.29 14.53
N LEU A 30 7.37 14.91 14.64
CA LEU A 30 6.29 15.80 15.07
C LEU A 30 6.39 16.22 16.55
N LEU A 31 6.79 15.30 17.42
CA LEU A 31 6.89 15.55 18.86
C LEU A 31 8.13 16.36 19.27
N ILE A 32 9.21 16.27 18.49
CA ILE A 32 10.49 16.96 18.78
C ILE A 32 10.48 18.42 18.28
N GLY A 33 9.48 18.81 17.49
CA GLY A 33 9.33 20.15 16.92
C GLY A 33 9.88 20.23 15.49
N THR A 34 9.06 20.73 14.58
CA THR A 34 9.31 20.85 13.14
C THR A 34 10.42 21.83 12.77
N ASP A 35 10.93 22.62 13.72
CA ASP A 35 11.96 23.63 13.50
C ASP A 35 13.35 23.03 13.20
N LYS A 36 13.54 21.72 13.42
CA LYS A 36 14.81 21.01 13.18
C LYS A 36 14.74 19.91 12.11
N TYR A 37 13.55 19.50 11.69
CA TYR A 37 13.37 18.39 10.74
C TYR A 37 12.40 18.80 9.64
N ASP A 38 12.96 19.20 8.49
CA ASP A 38 12.18 19.49 7.30
C ASP A 38 11.81 18.18 6.59
N ILE A 39 10.61 17.69 6.87
CA ILE A 39 10.08 16.44 6.32
C ILE A 39 9.91 16.49 4.79
N SER A 40 9.84 17.69 4.21
CA SER A 40 9.80 17.90 2.76
C SER A 40 11.10 17.50 2.06
N GLN A 41 12.21 17.38 2.80
CA GLN A 41 13.52 16.99 2.27
C GLN A 41 13.63 15.48 2.00
N TYR A 42 12.76 14.67 2.61
CA TYR A 42 12.76 13.21 2.49
C TYR A 42 11.66 12.68 1.57
N PHE A 43 10.64 13.49 1.31
CA PHE A 43 9.52 13.14 0.45
C PHE A 43 9.44 14.16 -0.67
N GLU A 44 9.65 13.70 -1.90
CA GLU A 44 9.52 14.52 -3.08
C GLU A 44 8.32 14.01 -3.87
N PHE A 45 7.30 14.85 -4.07
CA PHE A 45 6.15 14.53 -4.90
C PHE A 45 6.13 15.40 -6.14
N LYS A 46 5.91 14.77 -7.29
CA LYS A 46 5.72 15.48 -8.56
C LYS A 46 4.51 16.42 -8.53
N LEU A 47 3.50 16.11 -7.72
CA LEU A 47 2.32 16.94 -7.54
C LEU A 47 2.54 17.92 -6.36
N PRO A 48 2.57 19.26 -6.59
CA PRO A 48 2.82 20.25 -5.54
C PRO A 48 1.81 20.17 -4.38
N TYR A 49 0.55 19.85 -4.69
CA TYR A 49 -0.49 19.70 -3.69
C TYR A 49 -0.14 18.69 -2.58
N PHE A 50 0.53 17.58 -2.93
CA PHE A 50 0.95 16.59 -1.93
C PHE A 50 2.17 17.04 -1.15
N GLN A 51 3.07 17.80 -1.79
CA GLN A 51 4.22 18.40 -1.13
C GLN A 51 3.81 19.47 -0.10
N ASP A 52 2.78 20.25 -0.41
CA ASP A 52 2.29 21.32 0.47
C ASP A 52 1.39 20.77 1.60
N ASN A 53 0.83 19.56 1.43
CA ASN A 53 -0.11 18.93 2.37
C ASN A 53 0.39 17.59 2.92
N LEU A 54 1.68 17.50 3.28
CA LEU A 54 2.33 16.27 3.76
C LEU A 54 1.61 15.61 4.94
N TYR A 55 1.02 16.40 5.87
CA TYR A 55 0.24 15.86 6.98
C TYR A 55 -1.03 15.13 6.52
N MET A 56 -1.73 15.69 5.55
CA MET A 56 -2.94 15.07 5.01
C MET A 56 -2.57 13.81 4.23
N MET A 57 -1.44 13.84 3.51
CA MET A 57 -0.90 12.68 2.83
C MET A 57 -0.51 11.56 3.80
N MET A 58 0.09 11.90 4.95
CA MET A 58 0.42 10.93 6.00
C MET A 58 -0.83 10.22 6.53
N VAL A 59 -1.90 10.98 6.80
CA VAL A 59 -3.19 10.40 7.23
C VAL A 59 -3.76 9.47 6.16
N MET A 60 -3.72 9.88 4.89
CA MET A 60 -4.18 9.04 3.78
C MET A 60 -3.35 7.75 3.67
N GLY A 61 -2.02 7.85 3.75
CA GLY A 61 -1.12 6.69 3.75
C GLY A 61 -1.43 5.72 4.89
N ALA A 62 -1.71 6.22 6.10
CA ALA A 62 -2.13 5.38 7.21
C ALA A 62 -3.44 4.62 6.93
N ILE A 63 -4.42 5.30 6.32
CA ILE A 63 -5.70 4.69 5.95
C ILE A 63 -5.48 3.56 4.91
N TYR A 64 -4.71 3.83 3.86
CA TYR A 64 -4.36 2.82 2.85
C TYR A 64 -3.63 1.62 3.46
N GLY A 65 -2.66 1.87 4.35
CA GLY A 65 -1.94 0.83 5.08
C GLY A 65 -2.84 -0.04 5.94
N VAL A 66 -3.79 0.55 6.67
CA VAL A 66 -4.78 -0.21 7.46
C VAL A 66 -5.68 -1.06 6.58
N PHE A 67 -6.25 -0.51 5.50
CA PHE A 67 -7.07 -1.30 4.57
C PHE A 67 -6.28 -2.45 3.95
N ARG A 68 -5.01 -2.21 3.60
CA ARG A 68 -4.11 -3.22 3.04
C ARG A 68 -3.83 -4.34 4.04
N LEU A 69 -3.59 -4.02 5.31
CA LEU A 69 -3.42 -5.02 6.37
C LEU A 69 -4.69 -5.83 6.61
N ILE A 70 -5.85 -5.18 6.66
CA ILE A 70 -7.14 -5.86 6.82
C ILE A 70 -7.39 -6.82 5.65
N GLY A 71 -7.12 -6.39 4.42
CA GLY A 71 -7.17 -7.24 3.22
C GLY A 71 -6.22 -8.44 3.29
N ALA A 72 -4.98 -8.22 3.74
CA ALA A 72 -4.00 -9.28 3.94
C ALA A 72 -4.44 -10.29 5.00
N ILE A 73 -4.99 -9.84 6.13
CA ILE A 73 -5.55 -10.72 7.18
C ILE A 73 -6.73 -11.53 6.62
N GLY A 74 -7.60 -10.90 5.83
CA GLY A 74 -8.70 -11.57 5.15
C GLY A 74 -8.21 -12.66 4.17
N LEU A 75 -7.16 -12.38 3.40
CA LEU A 75 -6.47 -13.35 2.53
C LEU A 75 -5.85 -14.51 3.33
N LEU A 76 -5.18 -14.23 4.44
CA LEU A 76 -4.60 -15.27 5.32
C LEU A 76 -5.67 -16.18 5.93
N LYS A 77 -6.83 -15.60 6.29
CA LYS A 77 -8.01 -16.34 6.76
C LYS A 77 -8.79 -17.01 5.61
N ASN A 78 -8.32 -16.90 4.37
CA ASN A 78 -8.94 -17.45 3.17
C ASN A 78 -10.41 -17.04 3.02
N ARG A 79 -10.73 -15.76 3.31
CA ARG A 79 -12.08 -15.20 3.20
C ARG A 79 -12.24 -14.40 1.92
N MET A 80 -13.38 -14.57 1.24
CA MET A 80 -13.67 -13.88 -0.02
C MET A 80 -13.65 -12.35 0.10
N TRP A 81 -14.13 -11.79 1.22
CA TRP A 81 -14.08 -10.35 1.45
C TRP A 81 -12.64 -9.81 1.47
N GLY A 82 -11.69 -10.61 1.99
CA GLY A 82 -10.27 -10.25 2.02
C GLY A 82 -9.66 -10.21 0.63
N LEU A 83 -10.01 -11.18 -0.22
CA LEU A 83 -9.59 -11.20 -1.61
C LEU A 83 -10.12 -9.98 -2.37
N VAL A 84 -11.43 -9.72 -2.27
CA VAL A 84 -12.07 -8.58 -2.96
C VAL A 84 -11.46 -7.25 -2.50
N LEU A 85 -11.33 -7.05 -1.19
CA LEU A 85 -10.72 -5.84 -0.64
C LEU A 85 -9.28 -5.65 -1.12
N SER A 86 -8.49 -6.72 -1.13
CA SER A 86 -7.11 -6.68 -1.60
C SER A 86 -6.98 -6.36 -3.09
N VAL A 87 -7.84 -6.93 -3.93
CA VAL A 87 -7.87 -6.63 -5.38
C VAL A 87 -8.23 -5.16 -5.60
N ILE A 88 -9.30 -4.66 -4.98
CA ILE A 88 -9.72 -3.27 -5.09
C ILE A 88 -8.59 -2.34 -4.66
N ASN A 89 -7.97 -2.61 -3.51
CA ASN A 89 -6.90 -1.77 -2.99
C ASN A 89 -5.66 -1.77 -3.91
N CYS A 90 -5.26 -2.92 -4.45
CA CYS A 90 -4.13 -2.98 -5.37
C CYS A 90 -4.40 -2.23 -6.67
N VAL A 91 -5.61 -2.37 -7.24
CA VAL A 91 -5.99 -1.64 -8.47
C VAL A 91 -5.99 -0.13 -8.24
N ILE A 92 -6.57 0.34 -7.13
CA ILE A 92 -6.58 1.76 -6.77
C ILE A 92 -5.15 2.29 -6.63
N THR A 93 -4.27 1.57 -5.93
CA THR A 93 -2.88 1.99 -5.75
C THR A 93 -2.11 2.06 -7.05
N ILE A 94 -2.29 1.10 -7.96
CA ILE A 94 -1.68 1.15 -9.29
C ILE A 94 -2.22 2.32 -10.10
N ALA A 95 -3.52 2.64 -10.00
CA ALA A 95 -4.09 3.79 -10.68
C ALA A 95 -3.54 5.13 -10.14
N LEU A 96 -3.31 5.21 -8.83
CA LEU A 96 -2.86 6.43 -8.16
C LEU A 96 -1.33 6.65 -8.24
N MET A 97 -0.55 5.60 -8.52
CA MET A 97 0.92 5.66 -8.47
C MET A 97 1.54 6.77 -9.34
N MET A 98 0.92 7.09 -10.48
CA MET A 98 1.42 8.12 -11.40
C MET A 98 1.42 9.52 -10.78
N PHE A 99 0.49 9.78 -9.86
CA PHE A 99 0.37 11.07 -9.16
C PHE A 99 1.36 11.19 -7.99
N LEU A 100 1.91 10.07 -7.54
CA LEU A 100 2.78 10.00 -6.36
C LEU A 100 4.26 9.80 -6.72
N LEU A 101 4.64 9.99 -7.98
CA LEU A 101 6.04 9.85 -8.42
C LEU A 101 6.96 10.81 -7.64
N PRO A 102 8.14 10.35 -7.18
CA PRO A 102 8.75 9.04 -7.43
C PRO A 102 8.27 7.91 -6.49
N ALA A 103 7.74 8.24 -5.30
CA ALA A 103 7.34 7.26 -4.29
C ALA A 103 6.36 6.20 -4.82
N GLY A 104 5.45 6.62 -5.72
CA GLY A 104 4.46 5.76 -6.37
C GLY A 104 5.07 4.59 -7.17
N ILE A 105 6.33 4.67 -7.61
CA ILE A 105 6.98 3.53 -8.32
C ILE A 105 7.02 2.31 -7.40
N MET A 106 7.41 2.50 -6.13
CA MET A 106 7.46 1.40 -5.18
C MET A 106 6.06 0.84 -4.93
N ASP A 107 5.07 1.71 -4.75
CA ASP A 107 3.68 1.30 -4.56
C ASP A 107 3.17 0.47 -5.73
N GLY A 108 3.49 0.87 -6.97
CA GLY A 108 3.15 0.13 -8.18
C GLY A 108 3.79 -1.26 -8.23
N ILE A 109 5.07 -1.38 -7.85
CA ILE A 109 5.78 -2.67 -7.84
C ILE A 109 5.16 -3.61 -6.79
N PHE A 110 4.93 -3.15 -5.57
CA PHE A 110 4.38 -3.98 -4.50
C PHE A 110 2.91 -4.34 -4.75
N ALA A 111 2.07 -3.35 -5.09
CA ALA A 111 0.66 -3.57 -5.36
C ALA A 111 0.44 -4.40 -6.64
N GLY A 112 1.21 -4.14 -7.70
CA GLY A 112 1.18 -4.91 -8.94
C GLY A 112 1.58 -6.37 -8.72
N SER A 113 2.68 -6.62 -8.01
CA SER A 113 3.12 -7.98 -7.70
C SER A 113 2.10 -8.72 -6.82
N ALA A 114 1.55 -8.06 -5.81
CA ALA A 114 0.51 -8.64 -4.97
C ALA A 114 -0.75 -9.00 -5.78
N LEU A 115 -1.19 -8.10 -6.68
CA LEU A 115 -2.35 -8.34 -7.53
C LEU A 115 -2.15 -9.53 -8.46
N ILE A 116 -1.00 -9.62 -9.14
CA ILE A 116 -0.66 -10.73 -10.02
C ILE A 116 -0.70 -12.05 -9.24
N LEU A 117 -0.10 -12.10 -8.05
CA LEU A 117 -0.11 -13.30 -7.21
C LEU A 117 -1.51 -13.70 -6.75
N ILE A 118 -2.36 -12.72 -6.38
CA ILE A 118 -3.76 -12.98 -6.03
C ILE A 118 -4.51 -13.59 -7.22
N LEU A 119 -4.37 -12.99 -8.40
CA LEU A 119 -5.05 -13.45 -9.62
C LEU A 119 -4.56 -14.83 -10.06
N MET A 120 -3.26 -15.06 -10.07
CA MET A 120 -2.68 -16.37 -10.37
C MET A 120 -3.20 -17.46 -9.43
N GLN A 121 -3.34 -17.16 -8.15
CA GLN A 121 -3.76 -18.17 -7.17
C GLN A 121 -5.27 -18.41 -7.17
N TYR A 122 -6.06 -17.40 -7.53
CA TYR A 122 -7.51 -17.52 -7.63
C TYR A 122 -7.97 -18.13 -8.97
N TYR A 123 -7.35 -17.73 -10.07
CA TYR A 123 -7.72 -18.15 -11.43
C TYR A 123 -6.76 -19.17 -12.07
N GLY A 124 -5.64 -19.55 -11.43
CA GLY A 124 -4.57 -20.31 -12.11
C GLY A 124 -4.97 -21.65 -12.75
N ASP A 125 -6.00 -22.30 -12.22
CA ASP A 125 -6.52 -23.57 -12.76
C ASP A 125 -7.64 -23.36 -13.81
N LYS A 126 -8.10 -22.12 -14.00
CA LYS A 126 -9.20 -21.76 -14.90
C LYS A 126 -8.63 -21.30 -16.24
N LYS A 127 -9.06 -21.97 -17.31
CA LYS A 127 -8.78 -21.53 -18.68
C LYS A 127 -9.84 -20.53 -19.12
N VAL A 128 -9.44 -19.57 -19.94
CA VAL A 128 -10.40 -18.76 -20.69
C VAL A 128 -11.02 -19.70 -21.72
N VAL A 129 -12.30 -19.99 -21.56
CA VAL A 129 -13.09 -20.76 -22.53
C VAL A 129 -13.83 -19.74 -23.39
N GLU A 130 -13.69 -19.84 -24.71
CA GLU A 130 -14.41 -19.02 -25.70
C GLU A 130 -15.93 -19.16 -25.56
#